data_AF-A0A7Y3ISK6-F1
#
_entry.id   AF-A0A7Y3ISK6-F1
#
_cell.length_a   1.000
_cell.length_b   1.000
_cell.length_c   1.000
_cell.angle_alpha   90.00
_cell.angle_beta   90.00
_cell.angle_gamma   90.00
#
_symmetry.space_group_name_H-M   'P 1'
#
loop_
_entity.id
_entity.type
_entity.pdbx_description
1 polymer ?
#
loop_
_entity_poly.entity_id
_entity_poly.type
_entity_poly.pdbx_seq_one_letter_code
_entity_poly.pdbx_strand_id
1 'polypeptide(L)'
;MNTINVYFDSNAFERLTKKGTENDWNGFINECEKFQIDILNGCNIIFSPFVLLERIGLGEILKELLKSQEYETIKNFVQLFTHHLPYLEQQDDSLKQKIANFLEVLELLLTQLVLQIKDLNISSILHKLQEEISIYATSSAGSELKQKTLTQYYDHLSNCFDKNLFARSLVWNLIATFPFINVATTTKTNSLSSFQKSTLWTDSLFAFSHDKFIKGYDLNFARLIDSRYYSYTQAIAKDKKHPQYTRAKQFLSQYKPYHPNSDLCDGELIHFATLGKQMDGHCKKVICFTCDDFQTITTRLSVMKSSLEDAQRDVQNWAIKPCWGEVHCLTKKGEPLKIVHRFYEQKPNEPE
;
A
#
# COMPACT_ATOMS: atom_id res chain seq x y z
N MET A 1 -9.02 -2.93 -28.88
CA MET A 1 -8.38 -1.73 -28.29
C MET A 1 -7.64 -2.17 -27.03
N ASN A 2 -6.41 -1.73 -26.81
CA ASN A 2 -5.66 -2.08 -25.60
C ASN A 2 -6.24 -1.29 -24.42
N THR A 3 -7.15 -1.90 -23.67
CA THR A 3 -7.72 -1.30 -22.47
C THR A 3 -6.61 -1.04 -21.45
N ILE A 4 -6.45 0.22 -21.03
CA ILE A 4 -5.50 0.63 -19.99
C ILE A 4 -6.17 0.50 -18.63
N ASN A 5 -5.44 0.01 -17.63
CA ASN A 5 -5.91 0.00 -16.26
C ASN A 5 -5.60 1.33 -15.59
N VAL A 6 -6.58 1.93 -14.93
CA VAL A 6 -6.42 3.18 -14.19
C VAL A 6 -6.68 2.90 -12.72
N TYR A 7 -5.75 3.27 -11.86
CA TYR A 7 -5.89 3.21 -10.42
C TYR A 7 -5.84 4.63 -9.86
N PHE A 8 -6.69 4.91 -8.88
CA PHE A 8 -6.65 6.16 -8.12
C PHE A 8 -6.19 5.81 -6.73
N ASP A 9 -5.09 6.41 -6.26
CA ASP A 9 -4.78 6.31 -4.84
C ASP A 9 -5.87 7.01 -4.01
N SER A 10 -5.84 6.82 -2.70
CA SER A 10 -6.90 7.33 -1.85
C SER A 10 -7.01 8.86 -1.85
N ASN A 11 -5.89 9.58 -1.95
CA ASN A 11 -5.88 11.05 -2.03
C ASN A 11 -6.48 11.56 -3.35
N ALA A 12 -6.15 10.94 -4.47
CA ALA A 12 -6.76 11.22 -5.78
C ALA A 12 -8.23 10.83 -5.80
N PHE A 13 -8.56 9.67 -5.25
CA PHE A 13 -9.94 9.19 -5.16
C PHE A 13 -10.79 10.13 -4.30
N GLU A 14 -10.31 10.54 -3.11
CA GLU A 14 -11.03 11.51 -2.27
C GLU A 14 -11.22 12.82 -3.01
N ARG A 15 -10.17 13.38 -3.62
CA ARG A 15 -10.25 14.64 -4.35
C ARG A 15 -11.28 14.58 -5.47
N LEU A 16 -11.30 13.49 -6.24
CA LEU A 16 -12.22 13.36 -7.37
C LEU A 16 -13.65 13.04 -6.89
N THR A 17 -13.84 12.35 -5.78
CA THR A 17 -15.18 11.87 -5.38
C THR A 17 -15.87 12.72 -4.32
N LYS A 18 -15.19 13.67 -3.68
CA LYS A 18 -15.77 14.51 -2.61
C LYS A 18 -16.74 15.56 -3.15
N LYS A 19 -17.87 15.73 -2.47
CA LYS A 19 -18.79 16.86 -2.73
C LYS A 19 -18.06 18.21 -2.70
N GLY A 20 -18.31 19.06 -3.69
CA GLY A 20 -17.67 20.38 -3.83
C GLY A 20 -16.39 20.41 -4.69
N THR A 21 -15.96 19.27 -5.25
CA THR A 21 -14.81 19.19 -6.17
C THR A 21 -15.23 18.86 -7.60
N GLU A 22 -16.48 19.14 -7.98
CA GLU A 22 -17.06 18.77 -9.28
C GLU A 22 -16.24 19.29 -10.48
N ASN A 23 -15.53 20.41 -10.31
CA ASN A 23 -14.66 20.99 -11.32
C ASN A 23 -13.31 20.26 -11.49
N ASP A 24 -12.90 19.45 -10.52
CA ASP A 24 -11.62 18.73 -10.56
C ASP A 24 -11.66 17.58 -11.58
N TRP A 25 -12.83 16.98 -11.83
CA TRP A 25 -13.02 15.99 -12.91
C TRP A 25 -12.75 16.57 -14.30
N ASN A 26 -13.19 17.82 -14.55
CA ASN A 26 -13.00 18.45 -15.86
C ASN A 26 -11.52 18.73 -16.12
N GLY A 27 -10.82 19.25 -15.10
CA GLY A 27 -9.38 19.43 -15.17
C GLY A 27 -8.66 18.11 -15.40
N PHE A 28 -9.07 17.07 -14.66
CA PHE A 28 -8.49 15.73 -14.79
C PHE A 28 -8.67 15.12 -16.19
N ILE A 29 -9.87 15.17 -16.76
CA ILE A 29 -10.15 14.65 -18.11
C ILE A 29 -9.33 15.41 -19.16
N ASN A 30 -9.35 16.74 -19.11
CA ASN A 30 -8.59 17.58 -20.04
C ASN A 30 -7.08 17.27 -19.98
N GLU A 31 -6.56 17.00 -18.79
CA GLU A 31 -5.16 16.61 -18.64
C GLU A 31 -4.92 15.19 -19.17
N CYS A 32 -5.81 14.22 -18.93
CA CYS A 32 -5.70 12.87 -19.50
C CYS A 32 -5.66 12.89 -21.02
N GLU A 33 -6.51 13.71 -21.66
CA GLU A 33 -6.54 13.88 -23.12
C GLU A 33 -5.20 14.41 -23.66
N LYS A 34 -4.55 15.36 -22.98
CA LYS A 34 -3.20 15.85 -23.35
C LYS A 34 -2.15 14.74 -23.35
N PHE A 35 -2.30 13.75 -22.47
CA PHE A 35 -1.43 12.57 -22.38
C PHE A 35 -1.92 11.40 -23.25
N GLN A 36 -2.93 11.61 -24.10
CA GLN A 36 -3.53 10.59 -24.96
C GLN A 36 -4.12 9.40 -24.17
N ILE A 37 -4.61 9.67 -22.96
CA ILE A 37 -5.29 8.68 -22.12
C ILE A 37 -6.80 8.87 -22.32
N ASP A 38 -7.41 8.01 -23.15
CA ASP A 38 -8.87 7.97 -23.30
C ASP A 38 -9.50 7.29 -22.08
N ILE A 39 -9.76 8.09 -21.05
CA ILE A 39 -10.27 7.59 -19.78
C ILE A 39 -11.76 7.21 -19.82
N LEU A 40 -12.51 7.75 -20.79
CA LEU A 40 -13.95 7.49 -20.93
C LEU A 40 -14.21 6.13 -21.57
N ASN A 41 -13.50 5.81 -22.66
CA ASN A 41 -13.78 4.63 -23.49
C ASN A 41 -12.64 3.61 -23.51
N GLY A 42 -11.41 4.01 -23.19
CA GLY A 42 -10.20 3.20 -23.30
C GLY A 42 -9.69 2.60 -21.99
N CYS A 43 -10.34 2.87 -20.85
CA CYS A 43 -9.82 2.51 -19.54
C CYS A 43 -10.73 1.61 -18.71
N ASN A 44 -10.10 0.74 -17.93
CA ASN A 44 -10.69 -0.06 -16.87
C ASN A 44 -10.24 0.50 -15.52
N ILE A 45 -11.17 0.95 -14.69
CA ILE A 45 -10.84 1.56 -13.39
C ILE A 45 -10.72 0.44 -12.36
N ILE A 46 -9.63 0.45 -11.61
CA ILE A 46 -9.38 -0.54 -10.56
C ILE A 46 -9.39 0.14 -9.21
N PHE A 47 -10.00 -0.54 -8.25
CA PHE A 47 -10.09 -0.14 -6.86
C PHE A 47 -9.42 -1.17 -5.97
N SER A 48 -8.94 -0.69 -4.84
CA SER A 48 -8.54 -1.53 -3.74
C SER A 48 -9.57 -1.48 -2.61
N PRO A 49 -9.60 -2.50 -1.76
CA PRO A 49 -10.32 -2.42 -0.51
C PRO A 49 -9.74 -1.39 0.47
N PHE A 50 -8.57 -0.78 0.27
CA PHE A 50 -8.11 0.27 1.19
C PHE A 50 -8.57 1.66 0.74
N VAL A 51 -8.66 1.95 -0.56
CA VAL A 51 -9.38 3.15 -1.04
C VAL A 51 -10.81 3.19 -0.48
N LEU A 52 -11.44 2.03 -0.30
CA LEU A 52 -12.72 1.84 0.43
C LEU A 52 -12.66 2.35 1.85
N LEU A 53 -11.58 2.00 2.52
CA LEU A 53 -11.41 2.16 3.94
C LEU A 53 -11.15 3.60 4.31
N GLU A 54 -10.31 4.30 3.56
CA GLU A 54 -10.17 5.73 3.74
C GLU A 54 -11.48 6.49 3.50
N ARG A 55 -12.28 6.05 2.53
CA ARG A 55 -13.57 6.70 2.28
C ARG A 55 -14.57 6.58 3.43
N ILE A 56 -14.54 5.49 4.18
CA ILE A 56 -15.46 5.25 5.29
C ILE A 56 -14.93 5.76 6.62
N GLY A 57 -13.74 6.34 6.63
CA GLY A 57 -13.07 6.80 7.84
C GLY A 57 -12.46 5.65 8.63
N LEU A 58 -11.95 4.60 7.97
CA LEU A 58 -11.29 3.49 8.63
C LEU A 58 -10.19 3.95 9.59
N GLY A 59 -9.45 4.99 9.24
CA GLY A 59 -8.46 5.58 10.15
C GLY A 59 -9.07 5.88 11.52
N GLU A 60 -10.30 6.40 11.59
CA GLU A 60 -11.01 6.62 12.86
C GLU A 60 -11.51 5.31 13.49
N ILE A 61 -12.09 4.42 12.69
CA ILE A 61 -12.60 3.12 13.14
C ILE A 61 -11.48 2.27 13.76
N LEU A 62 -10.30 2.27 13.13
CA LEU A 62 -9.13 1.59 13.64
C LEU A 62 -8.46 2.34 14.78
N LYS A 63 -8.51 3.66 14.84
CA LYS A 63 -7.96 4.38 16.01
C LYS A 63 -8.56 3.86 17.32
N GLU A 64 -9.81 3.43 17.33
CA GLU A 64 -10.42 2.79 18.50
C GLU A 64 -9.83 1.41 18.77
N LEU A 65 -9.74 0.55 17.75
CA LEU A 65 -9.06 -0.76 17.84
C LEU A 65 -7.64 -0.63 18.37
N LEU A 66 -6.87 0.30 17.80
CA LEU A 66 -5.45 0.52 18.08
C LEU A 66 -5.22 1.10 19.49
N LYS A 67 -6.26 1.62 20.14
CA LYS A 67 -6.25 2.06 21.55
C LYS A 67 -6.75 0.98 22.50
N SER A 68 -7.24 -0.16 22.00
CA SER A 68 -7.78 -1.21 22.85
C SER A 68 -6.66 -1.93 23.62
N GLN A 69 -7.00 -2.44 24.80
CA GLN A 69 -6.07 -3.17 25.65
C GLN A 69 -5.62 -4.48 24.98
N GLU A 70 -6.50 -5.11 24.22
CA GLU A 70 -6.24 -6.32 23.45
C GLU A 70 -5.18 -6.06 22.38
N TYR A 71 -5.33 -4.97 21.61
CA TYR A 71 -4.35 -4.61 20.59
C TYR A 71 -2.98 -4.29 21.19
N GLU A 72 -2.92 -3.50 22.27
CA GLU A 72 -1.65 -3.20 22.95
C GLU A 72 -1.00 -4.47 23.54
N THR A 73 -1.79 -5.42 24.03
CA THR A 73 -1.28 -6.72 24.49
C THR A 73 -0.65 -7.51 23.34
N ILE A 74 -1.32 -7.59 22.20
CA ILE A 74 -0.80 -8.27 21.00
C ILE A 74 0.48 -7.59 20.52
N LYS A 75 0.49 -6.26 20.42
CA LYS A 75 1.66 -5.47 20.01
C LYS A 75 2.86 -5.72 20.92
N ASN A 76 2.66 -5.72 22.25
CA ASN A 76 3.73 -6.02 23.20
C ASN A 76 4.25 -7.45 23.05
N PHE A 77 3.37 -8.42 22.78
CA PHE A 77 3.75 -9.80 22.54
C PHE A 77 4.59 -9.95 21.27
N VAL A 78 4.21 -9.27 20.18
CA VAL A 78 5.02 -9.20 18.95
C VAL A 78 6.40 -8.61 19.23
N GLN A 79 6.48 -7.49 19.96
CA GLN A 79 7.75 -6.86 20.30
C GLN A 79 8.65 -7.74 21.18
N LEU A 80 8.06 -8.48 22.12
CA LEU A 80 8.78 -9.42 22.96
C LEU A 80 9.34 -10.58 22.12
N PHE A 81 8.49 -11.17 21.26
CA PHE A 81 8.89 -12.25 20.37
C PHE A 81 10.06 -11.83 19.46
N THR A 82 9.97 -10.66 18.82
CA THR A 82 11.02 -10.15 17.91
C THR A 82 12.32 -9.81 18.64
N HIS A 83 12.24 -9.29 19.87
CA HIS A 83 13.42 -9.01 20.70
C HIS A 83 14.23 -10.27 21.00
N HIS A 84 13.53 -11.39 21.22
CA HIS A 84 14.13 -12.68 21.56
C HIS A 84 14.54 -13.53 20.35
N LEU A 85 14.36 -13.04 19.12
CA LEU A 85 14.91 -13.72 17.94
C LEU A 85 16.44 -13.83 18.03
N PRO A 86 17.04 -14.96 17.61
CA PRO A 86 18.48 -15.12 17.55
C PRO A 86 19.08 -14.27 16.43
N TYR A 87 20.40 -14.10 16.45
CA TYR A 87 21.12 -13.35 15.41
C TYR A 87 21.16 -14.14 14.08
N LEU A 88 21.33 -13.42 12.97
CA LEU A 88 21.30 -13.95 11.59
C LEU A 88 22.25 -15.16 11.36
N GLU A 89 23.34 -15.26 12.11
CA GLU A 89 24.33 -16.35 11.99
C GLU A 89 23.82 -17.72 12.49
N GLN A 90 22.62 -17.77 13.10
CA GLN A 90 22.02 -18.99 13.68
C GLN A 90 20.71 -19.39 13.00
N GLN A 91 20.54 -19.06 11.72
CA GLN A 91 19.33 -19.44 10.98
C GLN A 91 19.36 -20.92 10.59
N ASP A 92 18.39 -21.67 11.12
CA ASP A 92 17.97 -22.95 10.58
C ASP A 92 16.51 -22.88 10.11
N ASP A 93 16.06 -23.89 9.37
CA ASP A 93 14.68 -23.97 8.88
C ASP A 93 13.65 -24.04 10.02
N SER A 94 14.08 -24.46 11.23
CA SER A 94 13.22 -24.52 12.42
C SER A 94 12.81 -23.13 12.90
N LEU A 95 13.69 -22.13 12.80
CA LEU A 95 13.40 -20.75 13.19
C LEU A 95 12.41 -20.08 12.24
N LYS A 96 12.57 -20.28 10.93
CA LYS A 96 11.62 -19.78 9.93
C LYS A 96 10.22 -20.37 10.16
N GLN A 97 10.13 -21.66 10.47
CA GLN A 97 8.86 -22.31 10.81
C GLN A 97 8.24 -21.77 12.10
N LYS A 98 9.04 -21.43 13.12
CA LYS A 98 8.53 -20.80 14.36
C LYS A 98 7.93 -19.42 14.07
N ILE A 99 8.60 -18.61 13.25
CA ILE A 99 8.07 -17.30 12.84
C ILE A 99 6.79 -17.47 12.00
N ALA A 100 6.74 -18.47 11.12
CA ALA A 100 5.56 -18.83 10.34
C ALA A 100 4.34 -19.09 11.23
N ASN A 101 4.49 -20.04 12.16
CA ASN A 101 3.43 -20.43 13.08
C ASN A 101 2.98 -19.25 13.95
N PHE A 102 3.92 -18.40 14.37
CA PHE A 102 3.61 -17.19 15.11
C PHE A 102 2.75 -16.22 14.29
N LEU A 103 3.10 -15.98 13.02
CA LEU A 103 2.37 -15.09 12.13
C LEU A 103 0.96 -15.61 11.82
N GLU A 104 0.77 -16.92 11.68
CA GLU A 104 -0.56 -17.53 11.50
C GLU A 104 -1.45 -17.34 12.73
N VAL A 105 -0.90 -17.54 13.94
CA VAL A 105 -1.63 -17.28 15.19
C VAL A 105 -1.96 -15.78 15.33
N LEU A 106 -1.01 -14.92 14.98
CA LEU A 106 -1.21 -13.47 15.00
C LEU A 106 -2.31 -13.03 14.04
N GLU A 107 -2.33 -13.56 12.81
CA GLU A 107 -3.40 -13.33 11.83
C GLU A 107 -4.76 -13.70 12.42
N LEU A 108 -4.87 -14.89 13.04
CA LEU A 108 -6.12 -15.37 13.62
C LEU A 108 -6.63 -14.43 14.73
N LEU A 109 -5.76 -14.08 15.69
CA LEU A 109 -6.12 -13.25 16.83
C LEU A 109 -6.56 -11.84 16.40
N LEU A 110 -5.78 -11.21 15.53
CA LEU A 110 -6.11 -9.87 15.03
C LEU A 110 -7.36 -9.91 14.13
N THR A 111 -7.60 -10.97 13.37
CA THR A 111 -8.82 -11.11 12.56
C THR A 111 -10.05 -11.15 13.44
N GLN A 112 -10.01 -11.92 14.54
CA GLN A 112 -11.10 -11.95 15.51
C GLN A 112 -11.37 -10.56 16.11
N LEU A 113 -10.31 -9.82 16.43
CA LEU A 113 -10.44 -8.47 16.99
C LEU A 113 -11.01 -7.47 15.97
N VAL A 114 -10.53 -7.49 14.73
CA VAL A 114 -11.04 -6.65 13.63
C VAL A 114 -12.51 -6.97 13.34
N LEU A 115 -12.91 -8.24 13.37
CA LEU A 115 -14.31 -8.64 13.13
C LEU A 115 -15.29 -8.17 14.22
N GLN A 116 -14.80 -7.81 15.40
CA GLN A 116 -15.62 -7.23 16.48
C GLN A 116 -15.95 -5.75 16.27
N ILE A 117 -15.27 -5.07 15.34
CA ILE A 117 -15.54 -3.67 14.99
C ILE A 117 -16.90 -3.57 14.31
N LYS A 118 -17.83 -2.88 14.97
CA LYS A 118 -19.22 -2.73 14.49
C LYS A 118 -19.32 -1.89 13.21
N ASP A 119 -18.43 -0.91 13.06
CA ASP A 119 -18.48 0.07 11.97
C ASP A 119 -17.86 -0.43 10.66
N LEU A 120 -17.31 -1.66 10.63
CA LEU A 120 -17.02 -2.38 9.39
C LEU A 120 -18.30 -2.95 8.76
N ASN A 121 -19.30 -2.09 8.55
CA ASN A 121 -20.59 -2.43 7.98
C ASN A 121 -20.67 -1.97 6.52
N ILE A 122 -20.54 -2.93 5.60
CA ILE A 122 -20.59 -2.71 4.15
C ILE A 122 -21.86 -1.96 3.70
N SER A 123 -23.00 -2.14 4.37
CA SER A 123 -24.24 -1.47 4.01
C SER A 123 -24.16 0.05 4.16
N SER A 124 -23.45 0.55 5.17
CA SER A 124 -23.22 2.00 5.33
C SER A 124 -22.32 2.55 4.22
N ILE A 125 -21.34 1.77 3.78
CA ILE A 125 -20.42 2.12 2.70
C ILE A 125 -21.17 2.22 1.38
N LEU A 126 -21.96 1.19 1.06
CA LEU A 126 -22.79 1.15 -0.13
C LEU A 126 -23.78 2.32 -0.17
N HIS A 127 -24.37 2.69 0.97
CA HIS A 127 -25.24 3.86 1.07
C HIS A 127 -24.50 5.17 0.75
N LYS A 128 -23.32 5.41 1.35
CA LYS A 128 -22.50 6.60 1.05
C LYS A 128 -22.09 6.66 -0.43
N LEU A 129 -21.78 5.52 -1.04
CA LEU A 129 -21.46 5.47 -2.47
C LEU A 129 -22.67 5.82 -3.35
N GLN A 130 -23.86 5.35 -3.00
CA GLN A 130 -25.10 5.73 -3.70
C GLN A 130 -25.37 7.23 -3.64
N GLU A 131 -25.16 7.85 -2.47
CA GLU A 131 -25.27 9.30 -2.32
C GLU A 131 -24.26 10.04 -3.22
N GLU A 132 -23.01 9.59 -3.28
CA GLU A 132 -21.99 10.22 -4.11
C GLU A 132 -22.20 10.04 -5.62
N ILE A 133 -22.74 8.88 -6.05
CA ILE A 133 -23.17 8.62 -7.44
C ILE A 133 -24.23 9.65 -7.87
N SER A 134 -25.12 10.03 -6.97
CA SER A 134 -26.22 10.97 -7.25
C SER A 134 -25.75 12.41 -7.47
N ILE A 135 -24.51 12.74 -7.10
CA ILE A 135 -23.95 14.09 -7.22
C ILE A 135 -23.29 14.25 -8.59
N TYR A 136 -23.87 15.10 -9.43
CA TYR A 136 -23.37 15.40 -10.77
C TYR A 136 -22.12 16.29 -10.75
N ALA A 137 -21.19 16.03 -11.68
CA ALA A 137 -20.09 16.95 -11.96
C ALA A 137 -20.59 18.13 -12.85
N THR A 138 -19.79 19.20 -12.98
CA THR A 138 -20.22 20.38 -13.74
C THR A 138 -20.23 20.19 -15.25
N SER A 139 -19.50 19.21 -15.79
CA SER A 139 -19.56 18.83 -17.21
C SER A 139 -20.21 17.47 -17.41
N SER A 140 -20.70 17.23 -18.63
CA SER A 140 -21.29 15.94 -19.03
C SER A 140 -20.27 14.80 -18.96
N ALA A 141 -19.06 15.00 -19.50
CA ALA A 141 -18.01 13.98 -19.50
C ALA A 141 -17.48 13.66 -18.09
N GLY A 142 -17.31 14.70 -17.25
CA GLY A 142 -16.96 14.52 -15.84
C GLY A 142 -18.03 13.75 -15.06
N SER A 143 -19.31 14.02 -15.35
CA SER A 143 -20.43 13.32 -14.72
C SER A 143 -20.48 11.86 -15.13
N GLU A 144 -20.31 11.57 -16.42
CA GLU A 144 -20.27 10.20 -16.95
C GLU A 144 -19.13 9.40 -16.33
N LEU A 145 -17.92 9.95 -16.31
CA LEU A 145 -16.76 9.26 -15.74
C LEU A 145 -16.92 9.02 -14.25
N LYS A 146 -17.40 10.02 -13.50
CA LYS A 146 -17.67 9.89 -12.06
C LYS A 146 -18.71 8.81 -11.80
N GLN A 147 -19.83 8.82 -12.51
CA GLN A 147 -20.88 7.80 -12.37
C GLN A 147 -20.34 6.41 -12.71
N LYS A 148 -19.67 6.25 -13.86
CA LYS A 148 -19.04 4.98 -14.25
C LYS A 148 -18.08 4.45 -13.18
N THR A 149 -17.20 5.33 -12.66
CA THR A 149 -16.24 5.02 -11.60
C THR A 149 -16.95 4.52 -10.34
N LEU A 150 -17.88 5.31 -9.81
CA LEU A 150 -18.55 5.02 -8.55
C LEU A 150 -19.53 3.86 -8.67
N THR A 151 -20.18 3.67 -9.81
CA THR A 151 -21.08 2.53 -10.09
C THR A 151 -20.31 1.23 -10.21
N GLN A 152 -19.22 1.19 -10.99
CA GLN A 152 -18.34 0.01 -11.04
C GLN A 152 -17.86 -0.37 -9.65
N TYR A 153 -17.58 0.63 -8.82
CA TYR A 153 -17.15 0.41 -7.45
C TYR A 153 -18.27 -0.13 -6.55
N TYR A 154 -19.47 0.45 -6.63
CA TYR A 154 -20.66 -0.05 -5.94
C TYR A 154 -20.98 -1.50 -6.32
N ASP A 155 -20.92 -1.82 -7.61
CA ASP A 155 -21.21 -3.16 -8.14
C ASP A 155 -20.18 -4.18 -7.66
N HIS A 156 -18.90 -3.82 -7.63
CA HIS A 156 -17.85 -4.69 -7.08
C HIS A 156 -18.13 -5.04 -5.62
N LEU A 157 -18.48 -4.06 -4.79
CA LEU A 157 -18.72 -4.26 -3.37
C LEU A 157 -20.00 -5.05 -3.07
N SER A 158 -21.07 -4.75 -3.80
CA SER A 158 -22.35 -5.44 -3.60
C SER A 158 -22.28 -6.92 -3.98
N ASN A 159 -21.47 -7.28 -4.99
CA ASN A 159 -21.40 -8.64 -5.50
C ASN A 159 -20.25 -9.49 -4.92
N CYS A 160 -19.12 -8.86 -4.57
CA CYS A 160 -17.88 -9.58 -4.28
C CYS A 160 -17.34 -9.33 -2.85
N PHE A 161 -18.04 -8.60 -1.98
CA PHE A 161 -17.54 -8.32 -0.64
C PHE A 161 -17.59 -9.55 0.27
N ASP A 162 -16.43 -10.14 0.53
CA ASP A 162 -16.22 -11.12 1.60
C ASP A 162 -15.65 -10.42 2.83
N LYS A 163 -16.47 -10.31 3.88
CA LYS A 163 -16.09 -9.69 5.17
C LYS A 163 -14.85 -10.35 5.80
N ASN A 164 -14.70 -11.66 5.68
CA ASN A 164 -13.57 -12.39 6.27
C ASN A 164 -12.28 -12.14 5.49
N LEU A 165 -12.33 -12.25 4.16
CA LEU A 165 -11.17 -11.93 3.31
C LEU A 165 -10.74 -10.49 3.53
N PHE A 166 -11.71 -9.58 3.56
CA PHE A 166 -11.48 -8.16 3.84
C PHE A 166 -10.83 -7.93 5.21
N ALA A 167 -11.36 -8.53 6.29
CA ALA A 167 -10.79 -8.40 7.63
C ALA A 167 -9.35 -8.94 7.68
N ARG A 168 -9.08 -10.07 7.01
CA ARG A 168 -7.73 -10.65 6.94
C ARG A 168 -6.76 -9.78 6.15
N SER A 169 -7.18 -9.22 5.02
CA SER A 169 -6.37 -8.21 4.29
C SER A 169 -6.00 -7.08 5.24
N LEU A 170 -6.97 -6.53 5.98
CA LEU A 170 -6.69 -5.45 6.93
C LEU A 170 -5.70 -5.86 8.03
N VAL A 171 -5.83 -7.06 8.57
CA VAL A 171 -4.93 -7.60 9.59
C VAL A 171 -3.49 -7.67 9.10
N TRP A 172 -3.25 -8.17 7.90
CA TRP A 172 -1.88 -8.23 7.36
C TRP A 172 -1.27 -6.84 7.16
N ASN A 173 -2.11 -5.86 6.82
CA ASN A 173 -1.69 -4.47 6.76
C ASN A 173 -1.34 -3.91 8.14
N LEU A 174 -2.14 -4.21 9.17
CA LEU A 174 -1.82 -3.87 10.56
C LEU A 174 -0.52 -4.54 11.04
N ILE A 175 -0.35 -5.83 10.75
CA ILE A 175 0.87 -6.56 11.08
C ILE A 175 2.08 -5.86 10.48
N ALA A 176 2.00 -5.43 9.22
CA ALA A 176 3.06 -4.69 8.53
C ALA A 176 3.44 -3.35 9.19
N THR A 177 2.55 -2.79 10.01
CA THR A 177 2.79 -1.49 10.69
C THR A 177 3.44 -1.62 12.06
N PHE A 178 3.52 -2.82 12.63
CA PHE A 178 3.99 -2.97 13.99
C PHE A 178 5.42 -2.44 14.13
N PRO A 179 5.72 -1.64 15.17
CA PRO A 179 7.07 -1.22 15.47
C PRO A 179 7.81 -2.39 16.14
N PHE A 180 8.20 -3.37 15.32
CA PHE A 180 8.73 -4.67 15.76
C PHE A 180 9.99 -4.55 16.61
N ILE A 181 10.91 -3.65 16.23
CA ILE A 181 12.09 -3.26 17.00
C ILE A 181 12.27 -1.75 16.82
N ASN A 182 12.07 -0.99 17.90
CA ASN A 182 12.29 0.45 17.84
C ASN A 182 13.78 0.76 17.92
N VAL A 183 14.44 0.82 16.76
CA VAL A 183 15.86 1.15 16.70
C VAL A 183 16.15 2.50 17.35
N ALA A 184 15.22 3.46 17.37
CA ALA A 184 15.38 4.75 18.05
C ALA A 184 15.58 4.65 19.57
N THR A 185 15.01 3.64 20.24
CA THR A 185 15.17 3.46 21.70
C THR A 185 16.35 2.57 22.09
N THR A 186 16.99 1.89 21.13
CA THR A 186 18.18 1.05 21.39
C THR A 186 19.46 1.88 21.64
N THR A 187 20.44 1.32 22.36
CA THR A 187 21.76 1.97 22.49
C THR A 187 22.50 1.98 21.15
N LYS A 188 23.50 2.86 20.99
CA LYS A 188 24.36 2.88 19.79
C LYS A 188 24.93 1.48 19.49
N THR A 189 25.54 0.86 20.49
CA THR A 189 26.24 -0.43 20.36
C THR A 189 25.32 -1.56 19.89
N ASN A 190 24.03 -1.49 20.24
CA ASN A 190 23.06 -2.52 19.93
C ASN A 190 22.20 -2.21 18.70
N SER A 191 22.36 -1.04 18.08
CA SER A 191 21.45 -0.60 17.01
C SER A 191 21.54 -1.46 15.74
N LEU A 192 22.75 -1.76 15.26
CA LEU A 192 22.97 -2.63 14.10
C LEU A 192 22.57 -4.09 14.39
N SER A 193 22.89 -4.60 15.59
CA SER A 193 22.53 -5.95 15.98
C SER A 193 21.01 -6.12 16.19
N SER A 194 20.33 -5.07 16.67
CA SER A 194 18.86 -5.02 16.73
C SER A 194 18.24 -4.93 15.34
N PHE A 195 18.86 -4.20 14.40
CA PHE A 195 18.44 -4.17 13.00
C PHE A 195 18.58 -5.55 12.34
N GLN A 196 19.64 -6.30 12.60
CA GLN A 196 19.81 -7.67 12.07
C GLN A 196 18.67 -8.61 12.51
N LYS A 197 18.24 -8.54 13.78
CA LYS A 197 17.05 -9.28 14.26
C LYS A 197 15.77 -8.81 13.57
N SER A 198 15.62 -7.49 13.40
CA SER A 198 14.49 -6.90 12.66
C SER A 198 14.46 -7.36 11.22
N THR A 199 15.63 -7.59 10.60
CA THR A 199 15.77 -8.03 9.21
C THR A 199 15.18 -9.43 9.06
N LEU A 200 15.56 -10.39 9.91
CA LEU A 200 15.00 -11.74 9.90
C LEU A 200 13.46 -11.74 10.00
N TRP A 201 12.93 -10.95 10.94
CA TRP A 201 11.49 -10.79 11.10
C TRP A 201 10.85 -10.22 9.83
N THR A 202 11.44 -9.17 9.27
CA THR A 202 10.91 -8.48 8.09
C THR A 202 10.94 -9.38 6.86
N ASP A 203 12.03 -10.11 6.63
CA ASP A 203 12.16 -11.03 5.50
C ASP A 203 11.13 -12.17 5.59
N SER A 204 10.92 -12.70 6.80
CA SER A 204 9.87 -13.69 7.05
C SER A 204 8.49 -13.09 6.75
N LEU A 205 8.17 -11.94 7.35
CA LEU A 205 6.89 -11.25 7.15
C LEU A 205 6.63 -10.95 5.67
N PHE A 206 7.65 -10.52 4.94
CA PHE A 206 7.58 -10.25 3.51
C PHE A 206 7.27 -11.53 2.70
N ALA A 207 7.90 -12.66 3.02
CA ALA A 207 7.60 -13.95 2.40
C ALA A 207 6.16 -14.41 2.69
N PHE A 208 5.66 -14.24 3.92
CA PHE A 208 4.27 -14.57 4.27
C PHE A 208 3.28 -13.64 3.59
N SER A 209 3.53 -12.34 3.55
CA SER A 209 2.71 -11.40 2.80
C SER A 209 2.65 -11.79 1.31
N HIS A 210 3.73 -12.28 0.71
CA HIS A 210 3.70 -12.79 -0.66
C HIS A 210 2.76 -14.00 -0.83
N ASP A 211 2.83 -14.98 0.07
CA ASP A 211 1.92 -16.14 0.05
C ASP A 211 0.44 -15.72 0.17
N LYS A 212 0.14 -14.78 1.08
CA LYS A 212 -1.22 -14.25 1.24
C LYS A 212 -1.68 -13.45 0.04
N PHE A 213 -0.78 -12.68 -0.57
CA PHE A 213 -1.06 -11.96 -1.80
C PHE A 213 -1.47 -12.93 -2.94
N ILE A 214 -0.74 -14.03 -3.13
CA ILE A 214 -1.09 -15.08 -4.11
C ILE A 214 -2.47 -15.68 -3.83
N LYS A 215 -2.89 -15.73 -2.57
CA LYS A 215 -4.21 -16.21 -2.13
C LYS A 215 -5.32 -15.16 -2.28
N GLY A 216 -5.06 -14.04 -2.92
CA GLY A 216 -6.05 -13.00 -3.24
C GLY A 216 -6.24 -11.97 -2.13
N TYR A 217 -5.29 -11.84 -1.20
CA TYR A 217 -5.35 -10.79 -0.18
C TYR A 217 -4.79 -9.49 -0.75
N ASP A 218 -5.45 -8.37 -0.45
CA ASP A 218 -4.96 -7.05 -0.81
C ASP A 218 -4.02 -6.55 0.29
N LEU A 219 -2.74 -6.38 -0.05
CA LEU A 219 -1.67 -6.13 0.93
C LEU A 219 -0.84 -4.90 0.57
N ASN A 220 -0.56 -4.03 1.55
CA ASN A 220 0.28 -2.86 1.36
C ASN A 220 1.76 -3.19 1.64
N PHE A 221 2.43 -3.75 0.63
CA PHE A 221 3.87 -4.04 0.71
C PHE A 221 4.73 -2.79 0.92
N ALA A 222 4.28 -1.61 0.49
CA ALA A 222 5.07 -0.38 0.68
C ALA A 222 5.27 -0.06 2.17
N ARG A 223 4.33 -0.43 3.04
CA ARG A 223 4.47 -0.24 4.50
C ARG A 223 5.52 -1.15 5.12
N LEU A 224 5.58 -2.41 4.69
CA LEU A 224 6.65 -3.33 5.10
C LEU A 224 8.02 -2.80 4.68
N ILE A 225 8.10 -2.35 3.43
CA ILE A 225 9.30 -1.82 2.81
C ILE A 225 9.75 -0.52 3.51
N ASP A 226 8.84 0.41 3.74
CA ASP A 226 9.10 1.66 4.46
C ASP A 226 9.62 1.36 5.88
N SER A 227 8.90 0.52 6.62
CA SER A 227 9.30 0.14 7.99
C SER A 227 10.71 -0.45 8.05
N ARG A 228 11.06 -1.33 7.08
CA ARG A 228 12.42 -1.89 6.94
C ARG A 228 13.45 -0.81 6.71
N TYR A 229 13.23 0.05 5.71
CA TYR A 229 14.19 1.06 5.28
C TYR A 229 14.37 2.15 6.33
N TYR A 230 13.28 2.58 6.96
CA TYR A 230 13.31 3.54 8.06
C TYR A 230 14.11 2.99 9.26
N SER A 231 13.88 1.73 9.63
CA SER A 231 14.62 1.05 10.71
C SER A 231 16.12 0.91 10.40
N TYR A 232 16.47 0.53 9.17
CA TYR A 232 17.86 0.49 8.71
C TYR A 232 18.52 1.87 8.83
N THR A 233 17.86 2.91 8.32
CA THR A 233 18.41 4.26 8.29
C THR A 233 18.61 4.81 9.71
N GLN A 234 17.69 4.51 10.63
CA GLN A 234 17.86 4.82 12.05
C GLN A 234 19.08 4.12 12.67
N ALA A 235 19.34 2.86 12.34
CA ALA A 235 20.50 2.12 12.83
C ALA A 235 21.80 2.78 12.35
N ILE A 236 21.89 3.08 11.05
CA ILE A 236 23.05 3.78 10.46
C ILE A 236 23.27 5.15 11.11
N ALA A 237 22.19 5.92 11.31
CA ALA A 237 22.27 7.27 11.89
C ALA A 237 22.71 7.30 13.36
N LYS A 238 22.80 6.15 14.04
CA LYS A 238 23.37 6.03 15.39
C LYS A 238 24.88 5.81 15.40
N ASP A 239 25.46 5.38 14.28
CA ASP A 239 26.90 5.23 14.16
C ASP A 239 27.54 6.31 13.29
N LYS A 240 28.09 7.35 13.95
CA LYS A 240 28.85 8.44 13.30
C LYS A 240 30.03 7.96 12.44
N LYS A 241 30.54 6.75 12.68
CA LYS A 241 31.66 6.16 11.92
C LYS A 241 31.18 5.40 10.68
N HIS A 242 29.88 5.13 10.57
CA HIS A 242 29.34 4.41 9.42
C HIS A 242 29.49 5.27 8.14
N PRO A 243 29.96 4.70 7.02
CA PRO A 243 30.18 5.46 5.77
C PRO A 243 28.94 6.21 5.27
N GLN A 244 27.76 5.69 5.59
CA GLN A 244 26.47 6.25 5.18
C GLN A 244 25.82 7.18 6.22
N TYR A 245 26.50 7.50 7.34
CA TYR A 245 25.94 8.29 8.44
C TYR A 245 25.30 9.63 7.98
N THR A 246 26.04 10.43 7.20
CA THR A 246 25.57 11.74 6.74
C THR A 246 24.32 11.62 5.87
N ARG A 247 24.32 10.66 4.95
CA ARG A 247 23.17 10.37 4.08
C ARG A 247 21.95 9.90 4.89
N ALA A 248 22.16 9.03 5.87
CA ALA A 248 21.11 8.54 6.76
C ALA A 248 20.48 9.67 7.58
N LYS A 249 21.31 10.56 8.15
CA LYS A 249 20.83 11.76 8.87
C LYS A 249 20.02 12.69 7.97
N GLN A 250 20.50 12.93 6.75
CA GLN A 250 19.80 13.77 5.79
C GLN A 250 18.44 13.17 5.41
N PHE A 251 18.39 11.86 5.10
CA PHE A 251 17.13 11.16 4.83
C PHE A 251 16.15 11.30 5.99
N LEU A 252 16.56 10.97 7.23
CA LEU A 252 15.68 11.04 8.40
C LEU A 252 15.18 12.46 8.71
N SER A 253 15.89 13.51 8.28
CA SER A 253 15.44 14.89 8.45
C SER A 253 14.37 15.32 7.44
N GLN A 254 14.27 14.63 6.31
CA GLN A 254 13.39 14.98 5.20
C GLN A 254 12.22 13.99 5.05
N TYR A 255 12.44 12.74 5.44
CA TYR A 255 11.49 11.66 5.25
C TYR A 255 10.44 11.62 6.36
N LYS A 256 9.18 11.49 5.95
CA LYS A 256 8.04 11.26 6.84
C LYS A 256 7.56 9.82 6.62
N PRO A 257 7.75 8.92 7.60
CA PRO A 257 7.25 7.55 7.49
C PRO A 257 5.73 7.52 7.50
N TYR A 258 5.15 6.46 6.94
CA TYR A 258 3.71 6.27 6.98
C TYR A 258 3.22 6.19 8.42
N HIS A 259 2.13 6.89 8.74
CA HIS A 259 1.50 6.78 10.02
C HIS A 259 0.90 5.37 10.18
N PRO A 260 1.26 4.62 11.25
CA PRO A 260 0.70 3.30 11.56
C PRO A 260 -0.83 3.27 11.59
N ASN A 261 -1.45 4.39 11.96
CA ASN A 261 -2.85 4.46 12.35
C ASN A 261 -3.78 5.17 11.34
N SER A 262 -3.25 5.69 10.24
CA SER A 262 -4.06 6.49 9.29
C SER A 262 -3.74 6.24 7.82
N ASP A 263 -2.48 5.92 7.48
CA ASP A 263 -2.03 5.95 6.08
C ASP A 263 -2.13 4.56 5.42
N LEU A 264 -3.22 3.83 5.68
CA LEU A 264 -3.33 2.42 5.27
C LEU A 264 -3.39 2.26 3.74
N CYS A 265 -3.80 3.30 3.02
CA CYS A 265 -4.04 3.27 1.58
C CYS A 265 -2.98 4.05 0.78
N ASP A 266 -2.21 4.93 1.43
CA ASP A 266 -1.19 5.79 0.79
C ASP A 266 0.02 5.02 0.19
N GLY A 267 0.01 3.68 0.24
CA GLY A 267 1.15 2.84 -0.12
C GLY A 267 0.81 1.63 -0.99
N GLU A 268 -0.36 1.58 -1.63
CA GLU A 268 -0.80 0.38 -2.35
C GLU A 268 -0.13 0.16 -3.71
N LEU A 269 1.18 0.31 -3.72
CA LEU A 269 2.04 0.12 -4.86
C LEU A 269 2.04 -1.34 -5.37
N ILE A 270 1.49 -2.31 -4.62
CA ILE A 270 1.29 -3.65 -5.16
C ILE A 270 0.29 -3.67 -6.30
N HIS A 271 -0.70 -2.78 -6.33
CA HIS A 271 -1.63 -2.64 -7.45
C HIS A 271 -0.87 -2.39 -8.77
N PHE A 272 0.21 -1.62 -8.71
CA PHE A 272 1.15 -1.48 -9.82
C PHE A 272 1.98 -2.71 -10.13
N ALA A 273 2.30 -3.55 -9.15
CA ALA A 273 3.09 -4.74 -9.40
C ALA A 273 2.21 -5.94 -9.85
N THR A 274 0.90 -5.94 -9.59
CA THR A 274 0.10 -7.17 -9.67
C THR A 274 -1.23 -7.07 -10.41
N LEU A 275 -1.95 -5.94 -10.37
CA LEU A 275 -3.20 -5.79 -11.14
C LEU A 275 -2.94 -5.73 -12.64
N GLY A 276 -1.76 -5.23 -13.02
CA GLY A 276 -1.30 -5.35 -14.39
C GLY A 276 -1.07 -6.79 -14.82
N LYS A 277 -0.86 -7.75 -13.90
CA LYS A 277 -0.41 -9.12 -14.20
C LYS A 277 -1.53 -10.12 -14.51
N GLN A 278 -2.77 -9.92 -14.05
CA GLN A 278 -3.83 -10.95 -14.20
C GLN A 278 -5.25 -10.37 -14.36
N MET A 279 -5.47 -9.54 -15.37
CA MET A 279 -6.81 -9.44 -15.95
C MET A 279 -6.79 -10.16 -17.30
N ASP A 280 -7.56 -11.24 -17.40
CA ASP A 280 -7.68 -12.07 -18.61
C ASP A 280 -6.37 -12.75 -19.06
N GLY A 281 -5.43 -13.00 -18.15
CA GLY A 281 -4.15 -13.66 -18.46
C GLY A 281 -3.14 -12.80 -19.24
N HIS A 282 -3.41 -11.50 -19.42
CA HIS A 282 -2.53 -10.59 -20.14
C HIS A 282 -1.98 -9.47 -19.26
N CYS A 283 -0.73 -9.07 -19.51
CA CYS A 283 -0.13 -7.93 -18.84
C CYS A 283 -0.66 -6.62 -19.45
N LYS A 284 -1.48 -5.85 -18.71
CA LYS A 284 -2.04 -4.57 -19.16
C LYS A 284 -1.33 -3.40 -18.46
N LYS A 285 -1.17 -2.28 -19.18
CA LYS A 285 -0.59 -1.03 -18.62
C LYS A 285 -1.42 -0.57 -17.42
N VAL A 286 -0.79 -0.24 -16.30
CA VAL A 286 -1.45 0.42 -15.16
C VAL A 286 -1.00 1.87 -15.07
N ILE A 287 -1.94 2.81 -15.00
CA ILE A 287 -1.69 4.22 -14.72
C ILE A 287 -2.28 4.55 -13.35
N CYS A 288 -1.46 4.96 -12.38
CA CYS A 288 -1.98 5.53 -11.13
C CYS A 288 -2.02 7.03 -11.21
N PHE A 289 -3.09 7.59 -10.65
CA PHE A 289 -3.17 9.00 -10.30
C PHE A 289 -3.09 9.19 -8.79
N THR A 290 -2.23 10.13 -8.37
CA THR A 290 -2.02 10.51 -6.97
C THR A 290 -2.08 12.03 -6.80
N CYS A 291 -2.55 12.52 -5.65
CA CYS A 291 -2.48 13.94 -5.30
C CYS A 291 -1.29 14.30 -4.38
N ASP A 292 -0.44 13.34 -4.04
CA ASP A 292 0.77 13.59 -3.27
C ASP A 292 1.78 14.43 -4.07
N ASP A 293 2.65 15.14 -3.37
CA ASP A 293 3.68 15.94 -4.03
C ASP A 293 4.73 15.07 -4.76
N PHE A 294 5.31 15.64 -5.82
CA PHE A 294 6.28 14.97 -6.69
C PHE A 294 7.44 14.33 -5.92
N GLN A 295 7.99 15.04 -4.92
CA GLN A 295 9.18 14.60 -4.20
C GLN A 295 8.87 13.44 -3.27
N THR A 296 7.73 13.50 -2.58
CA THR A 296 7.22 12.42 -1.73
C THR A 296 7.01 11.14 -2.54
N ILE A 297 6.31 11.24 -3.68
CA ILE A 297 6.04 10.07 -4.54
C ILE A 297 7.32 9.50 -5.15
N THR A 298 8.21 10.35 -5.67
CA THR A 298 9.50 9.88 -6.22
C THR A 298 10.31 9.10 -5.19
N THR A 299 10.33 9.59 -3.94
CA THR A 299 11.04 8.93 -2.85
C THR A 299 10.40 7.58 -2.51
N ARG A 300 9.08 7.55 -2.30
CA ARG A 300 8.31 6.32 -1.98
C ARG A 300 8.51 5.24 -3.05
N LEU A 301 8.39 5.61 -4.32
CA LEU A 301 8.54 4.68 -5.45
C LEU A 301 9.96 4.15 -5.59
N SER A 302 10.98 4.97 -5.30
CA SER A 302 12.38 4.53 -5.35
C SER A 302 12.70 3.48 -4.27
N VAL A 303 12.18 3.69 -3.05
CA VAL A 303 12.32 2.73 -1.94
C VAL A 303 11.58 1.43 -2.29
N MET A 304 10.37 1.54 -2.84
CA MET A 304 9.58 0.38 -3.23
C MET A 304 10.26 -0.44 -4.34
N LYS A 305 10.74 0.21 -5.41
CA LYS A 305 11.44 -0.45 -6.51
C LYS A 305 12.64 -1.26 -6.00
N SER A 306 13.52 -0.62 -5.23
CA SER A 306 14.73 -1.27 -4.70
C SER A 306 14.38 -2.50 -3.86
N SER A 307 13.27 -2.43 -3.11
CA SER A 307 12.85 -3.52 -2.25
C SER A 307 12.15 -4.66 -3.01
N LEU A 308 11.47 -4.37 -4.12
CA LEU A 308 10.99 -5.41 -5.04
C LEU A 308 12.15 -6.15 -5.71
N GLU A 309 13.22 -5.44 -6.05
CA GLU A 309 14.46 -6.04 -6.58
C GLU A 309 15.14 -6.92 -5.52
N ASP A 310 15.20 -6.47 -4.26
CA ASP A 310 15.69 -7.28 -3.13
C ASP A 310 14.81 -8.53 -2.90
N ALA A 311 13.49 -8.37 -2.94
CA ALA A 311 12.53 -9.47 -2.82
C ALA A 311 12.72 -10.55 -3.88
N GLN A 312 12.93 -10.14 -5.13
CA GLN A 312 13.19 -11.05 -6.25
C GLN A 312 14.46 -11.88 -6.02
N ARG A 313 15.45 -11.33 -5.32
CA ARG A 313 16.71 -12.02 -5.00
C ARG A 313 16.57 -12.94 -3.79
N ASP A 314 15.84 -12.49 -2.76
CA ASP A 314 15.94 -13.06 -1.41
C ASP A 314 14.73 -13.93 -1.00
N VAL A 315 13.58 -13.84 -1.69
CA VAL A 315 12.34 -14.57 -1.34
C VAL A 315 12.14 -15.76 -2.27
N GLN A 316 12.14 -16.97 -1.68
CA GLN A 316 11.88 -18.19 -2.42
C GLN A 316 10.46 -18.18 -3.02
N ASN A 317 10.35 -18.60 -4.28
CA ASN A 317 9.10 -18.58 -5.06
C ASN A 317 8.53 -17.18 -5.30
N TRP A 318 9.33 -16.11 -5.17
CA TRP A 318 8.89 -14.76 -5.53
C TRP A 318 8.42 -14.72 -6.99
N ALA A 319 7.14 -14.43 -7.18
CA ALA A 319 6.51 -14.47 -8.50
C ALA A 319 5.94 -13.10 -8.90
N ILE A 320 5.98 -12.09 -8.02
CA ILE A 320 5.53 -10.74 -8.36
C ILE A 320 6.59 -10.08 -9.26
N LYS A 321 6.19 -9.77 -10.49
CA LYS A 321 7.01 -8.98 -11.42
C LYS A 321 6.35 -7.60 -11.54
N PRO A 322 7.10 -6.49 -11.48
CA PRO A 322 6.54 -5.17 -11.73
C PRO A 322 5.76 -5.18 -13.05
N CYS A 323 4.53 -4.66 -13.07
CA CYS A 323 3.83 -4.50 -14.33
C CYS A 323 4.32 -3.22 -15.03
N TRP A 324 4.10 -3.14 -16.35
CA TRP A 324 4.34 -1.89 -17.06
C TRP A 324 3.34 -0.84 -16.56
N GLY A 325 3.86 0.27 -16.06
CA GLY A 325 2.97 1.28 -15.49
C GLY A 325 3.59 2.65 -15.31
N GLU A 326 2.72 3.63 -15.08
CA GLU A 326 3.07 5.03 -14.90
C GLU A 326 2.36 5.58 -13.68
N VAL A 327 3.07 6.39 -12.90
CA VAL A 327 2.47 7.16 -11.81
C VAL A 327 2.40 8.60 -12.28
N HIS A 328 1.22 9.19 -12.16
CA HIS A 328 0.89 10.55 -12.56
C HIS A 328 0.46 11.33 -11.33
N CYS A 329 1.08 12.48 -11.10
CA CYS A 329 0.71 13.38 -10.02
C CYS A 329 -0.35 14.38 -10.53
N LEU A 330 -1.54 14.31 -9.94
CA LEU A 330 -2.58 15.33 -9.96
C LEU A 330 -2.14 16.46 -9.02
N THR A 331 -1.25 17.30 -9.50
CA THR A 331 -0.75 18.47 -8.76
C THR A 331 -1.90 19.38 -8.28
N LYS A 332 -1.56 20.39 -7.46
CA LYS A 332 -2.52 21.41 -6.99
C LYS A 332 -3.36 21.96 -8.15
N LYS A 333 -4.61 22.34 -7.86
CA LYS A 333 -5.56 22.90 -8.82
C LYS A 333 -4.88 23.93 -9.75
N GLY A 334 -4.87 23.66 -11.05
CA GLY A 334 -4.32 24.54 -12.08
C GLY A 334 -2.91 24.17 -12.58
N GLU A 335 -2.21 23.23 -11.95
CA GLU A 335 -0.96 22.69 -12.49
C GLU A 335 -1.22 21.46 -13.39
N PRO A 336 -0.43 21.30 -14.48
CA PRO A 336 -0.60 20.20 -15.44
C PRO A 336 -0.21 18.85 -14.83
N LEU A 337 -0.80 17.76 -15.35
CA LEU A 337 -0.42 16.39 -15.01
C LEU A 337 1.08 16.18 -15.24
N LYS A 338 1.77 15.56 -14.27
CA LYS A 338 3.19 15.23 -14.35
C LYS A 338 3.41 13.74 -14.15
N ILE A 339 4.10 13.11 -15.09
CA ILE A 339 4.59 11.74 -14.93
C ILE A 339 5.75 11.78 -13.93
N VAL A 340 5.55 11.16 -12.76
CA VAL A 340 6.53 11.11 -11.66
C VAL A 340 7.39 9.85 -11.73
N HIS A 341 6.86 8.76 -12.27
CA HIS A 341 7.60 7.52 -12.38
C HIS A 341 7.06 6.62 -13.48
N ARG A 342 7.92 5.74 -13.97
CA ARG A 342 7.58 4.68 -14.91
C ARG A 342 8.25 3.39 -14.47
N PHE A 343 7.45 2.34 -14.32
CA PHE A 343 7.92 0.98 -14.06
C PHE A 343 8.14 0.29 -15.41
N TYR A 344 9.37 -0.19 -15.67
CA TYR A 344 9.73 -0.86 -16.92
C TYR A 344 10.33 -2.25 -16.65
N GLU A 345 9.74 -3.28 -17.26
CA GLU A 345 10.48 -4.33 -17.98
C GLU A 345 10.16 -4.15 -19.48
N GLN A 346 11.04 -4.60 -20.38
CA GLN A 346 10.95 -4.42 -21.84
C GLN A 346 9.53 -4.54 -22.40
N LYS A 347 9.20 -3.71 -23.41
CA LYS A 347 7.97 -3.84 -24.20
C LYS A 347 7.74 -5.33 -24.51
N PRO A 348 6.53 -5.89 -24.29
CA PRO A 348 6.26 -7.25 -24.69
C PRO A 348 6.41 -7.32 -26.21
N ASN A 349 7.49 -7.95 -26.69
CA ASN A 349 7.79 -8.30 -28.07
C ASN A 349 7.29 -7.29 -29.13
N GLU A 350 8.08 -6.26 -29.43
CA GLU A 350 8.10 -5.82 -30.83
C GLU A 350 8.80 -6.96 -31.61
N PRO A 351 8.16 -7.56 -32.63
CA PRO A 351 8.85 -8.53 -33.48
C PRO A 351 10.03 -7.84 -34.17
N GLU A 352 11.18 -8.51 -34.22
CA GLU A 352 12.33 -8.09 -35.06
C GLU A 352 11.94 -7.99 -36.54
#